data_AF-A0A919U7T2-F1
#
_entry.id   AF-A0A919U7T2-F1
#
_cell.length_a   1.000
_cell.length_b   1.000
_cell.length_c   1.000
_cell.angle_alpha   90.00
_cell.angle_beta   90.00
_cell.angle_gamma   90.00
#
_symmetry.space_group_name_H-M   'P 1'
#
loop_
_entity.id
_entity.type
_entity.pdbx_description
1 polymer ?
#
loop_
_entity_poly.entity_id
_entity_poly.type
_entity_poly.pdbx_seq_one_letter_code
_entity_poly.pdbx_strand_id
1 'polypeptide(L)'
;MIVDGIDRDDTFLDVRCANGLLMESVHRWSAERGRHVEPYGIDLGLRLVAAARSRLPDWADRLADLLHHALTALVEPRQHTLTTTDRQRPSAPSGHDCTSGTGHGQHANGRRSGGTRAIKCPGGGRCCSLAFSVMSRLVFDEPKTPRVQPLDGTEPTSNWFRASTRLEAVDGRRIVNDLYSRFPDDDGRMRADLHSSDDRRMLGALDELFVHDQLIRRYRVTYEEGEGTRPDFRVYTGAAYVGAVEVATLFLRDDWAAEERRNADLKRQLNQQLPLTTHSVEFEIFRWDATPRLQPMVKWIERTLSELRADPEALQRDEFGCPEKVYINPAVEIVFRFIELPESYVVGADDRAVLGGGSIGGCVDSAERLRQRLDDKAVKYDLRDMPFAIVVGVRDGMCDVGDVHQALTGTSAVVIATGQGVRKGDGFFGHGAHRRAGKHQRVSAVFSLHDWFPGGPYESQLVRFDNPFAAVPFPDDALPCGGRWGVIEREAAQLRAGWLIRPAASTRR
;
A
#
# COMPACT_ATOMS: atom_id res chain seq x y z
N MET A 1 16.15 -25.68 -16.60
CA MET A 1 14.87 -25.60 -17.33
C MET A 1 13.82 -26.39 -16.55
N ILE A 2 12.52 -26.06 -16.64
CA ILE A 2 11.46 -26.63 -15.77
C ILE A 2 11.47 -28.17 -15.72
N VAL A 3 11.70 -28.83 -16.86
CA VAL A 3 11.78 -30.29 -16.98
C VAL A 3 13.02 -30.94 -16.33
N ASP A 4 14.01 -30.16 -15.85
CA ASP A 4 15.14 -30.73 -15.09
C ASP A 4 14.72 -31.17 -13.68
N GLY A 5 13.58 -30.67 -13.19
CA GLY A 5 12.98 -31.08 -11.92
C GLY A 5 12.06 -32.30 -12.02
N ILE A 6 11.94 -32.92 -13.19
CA ILE A 6 11.10 -34.10 -13.43
C ILE A 6 12.02 -35.32 -13.58
N ASP A 7 12.11 -36.13 -12.54
CA ASP A 7 13.01 -37.28 -12.45
C ASP A 7 12.34 -38.65 -12.69
N ARG A 8 11.02 -38.66 -12.86
CA ARG A 8 10.20 -39.85 -13.13
C ARG A 8 8.93 -39.50 -13.92
N ASP A 9 8.30 -40.52 -14.49
CA ASP A 9 7.00 -40.41 -15.15
C ASP A 9 5.92 -40.10 -14.11
N ASP A 10 5.12 -39.04 -14.30
CA ASP A 10 4.13 -38.61 -13.32
C ASP A 10 3.18 -37.53 -13.87
N THR A 11 2.36 -36.94 -13.01
CA THR A 11 1.49 -35.79 -13.30
C THR A 11 2.20 -34.45 -13.05
N PHE A 12 1.86 -33.45 -13.86
CA PHE A 12 2.35 -32.07 -13.75
C PHE A 12 1.17 -31.10 -13.63
N LEU A 13 1.17 -30.25 -12.61
CA LEU A 13 0.15 -29.22 -12.40
C LEU A 13 0.70 -27.82 -12.67
N ASP A 14 0.13 -27.19 -13.69
CA ASP A 14 0.38 -25.80 -14.07
C ASP A 14 -0.64 -24.86 -13.39
N VAL A 15 -0.20 -24.09 -12.40
CA VAL A 15 -1.05 -23.15 -11.67
C VAL A 15 -0.95 -21.77 -12.30
N ARG A 16 -2.10 -21.22 -12.69
CA ARG A 16 -2.25 -20.10 -13.63
C ARG A 16 -1.81 -20.49 -15.03
N CYS A 17 -2.39 -21.58 -15.53
CA CYS A 17 -2.00 -22.15 -16.82
C CYS A 17 -2.27 -21.22 -18.01
N ALA A 18 -3.02 -20.13 -17.83
CA ALA A 18 -3.46 -19.23 -18.90
C ALA A 18 -4.08 -20.02 -20.06
N ASN A 19 -3.47 -19.99 -21.24
CA ASN A 19 -3.92 -20.75 -22.42
C ASN A 19 -3.36 -22.19 -22.50
N GLY A 20 -2.66 -22.66 -21.47
CA GLY A 20 -2.09 -24.01 -21.35
C GLY A 20 -0.76 -24.22 -22.07
N LEU A 21 -0.08 -23.17 -22.53
CA LEU A 21 1.14 -23.30 -23.37
C LEU A 21 2.31 -23.93 -22.60
N LEU A 22 2.48 -23.57 -21.34
CA LEU A 22 3.53 -24.13 -20.50
C LEU A 22 3.29 -25.62 -20.23
N MET A 23 2.07 -25.97 -19.83
CA MET A 23 1.62 -27.34 -19.65
C MET A 23 1.90 -28.24 -20.89
N GLU A 24 1.56 -27.79 -22.09
CA GLU A 24 1.88 -28.49 -23.34
C GLU A 24 3.39 -28.62 -23.58
N SER A 25 4.13 -27.54 -23.31
CA SER A 25 5.58 -27.51 -23.51
C SER A 25 6.28 -28.49 -22.56
N VAL A 26 5.87 -28.55 -21.30
CA VAL A 26 6.42 -29.49 -20.31
C VAL A 26 6.12 -30.94 -20.70
N HIS A 27 4.92 -31.24 -21.19
CA HIS A 27 4.60 -32.56 -21.71
C HIS A 27 5.56 -32.97 -22.85
N ARG A 28 5.73 -32.11 -23.85
CA ARG A 28 6.64 -32.36 -24.98
C ARG A 28 8.11 -32.49 -24.56
N TRP A 29 8.60 -31.54 -23.77
CA TRP A 29 10.00 -31.54 -23.31
C TRP A 29 10.33 -32.72 -22.38
N SER A 30 9.33 -33.23 -21.64
CA SER A 30 9.50 -34.44 -20.84
C SER A 30 9.61 -35.67 -21.74
N ALA A 31 8.78 -35.76 -22.79
CA ALA A 31 8.83 -36.84 -23.76
C ALA A 31 10.18 -36.90 -24.51
N GLU A 32 10.76 -35.74 -24.84
CA GLU A 32 12.13 -35.64 -25.42
C GLU A 32 13.22 -36.25 -24.52
N ARG A 33 12.95 -36.39 -23.21
CA ARG A 33 13.85 -37.00 -22.22
C ARG A 33 13.46 -38.44 -21.85
N GLY A 34 12.57 -39.05 -22.62
CA GLY A 34 12.05 -40.38 -22.34
C GLY A 34 11.19 -40.42 -21.07
N ARG A 35 10.56 -39.30 -20.70
CA ARG A 35 9.65 -39.19 -19.56
C ARG A 35 8.21 -38.98 -20.01
N HIS A 36 7.30 -39.78 -19.46
CA HIS A 36 5.87 -39.62 -19.69
C HIS A 36 5.26 -38.75 -18.58
N VAL A 37 4.88 -37.52 -18.92
CA VAL A 37 4.26 -36.59 -17.98
C VAL A 37 2.83 -36.27 -18.39
N GLU A 38 1.89 -36.44 -17.45
CA GLU A 38 0.49 -36.10 -17.66
C GLU A 38 0.18 -34.65 -17.24
N PRO A 39 -0.19 -33.77 -18.18
CA PRO A 39 -0.44 -32.36 -17.88
C PRO A 39 -1.82 -32.08 -17.27
N TYR A 40 -1.84 -31.20 -16.26
CA TYR A 40 -3.04 -30.58 -15.67
C TYR A 40 -2.83 -29.07 -15.54
N GLY A 41 -3.91 -28.29 -15.72
CA GLY A 41 -3.84 -26.83 -15.65
C GLY A 41 -5.03 -26.24 -14.89
N ILE A 42 -4.75 -25.25 -14.04
CA ILE A 42 -5.79 -24.46 -13.36
C ILE A 42 -5.57 -22.97 -13.58
N ASP A 43 -6.65 -22.23 -13.80
CA ASP A 43 -6.62 -20.77 -13.92
C ASP A 43 -7.84 -20.12 -13.26
N LEU A 44 -7.74 -18.84 -12.89
CA LEU A 44 -8.86 -18.06 -12.36
C LEU A 44 -9.71 -17.45 -13.48
N GLY A 45 -9.12 -17.19 -14.65
CA GLY A 45 -9.82 -16.59 -15.78
C GLY A 45 -10.68 -17.61 -16.53
N LEU A 46 -12.01 -17.55 -16.38
CA LEU A 46 -12.93 -18.45 -17.11
C LEU A 46 -12.72 -18.41 -18.64
N ARG A 47 -12.44 -17.24 -19.20
CA ARG A 47 -12.13 -17.08 -20.64
C ARG A 47 -10.80 -17.72 -21.02
N LEU A 48 -9.81 -17.69 -20.12
CA LEU A 48 -8.50 -18.32 -20.33
C LEU A 48 -8.63 -19.85 -20.30
N VAL A 49 -9.39 -20.40 -19.36
CA VAL A 49 -9.70 -21.84 -19.31
C VAL A 49 -10.46 -22.27 -20.56
N ALA A 50 -11.46 -21.49 -21.01
CA ALA A 50 -12.18 -21.77 -22.25
C ALA A 50 -11.25 -21.72 -23.47
N ALA A 51 -10.35 -20.74 -23.54
CA ALA A 51 -9.34 -20.64 -24.60
C ALA A 51 -8.35 -21.82 -24.57
N ALA A 52 -7.90 -22.24 -23.38
CA ALA A 52 -7.02 -23.39 -23.20
C ALA A 52 -7.71 -24.69 -23.65
N ARG A 53 -8.98 -24.91 -23.28
CA ARG A 53 -9.78 -26.07 -23.69
C ARG A 53 -10.00 -26.12 -25.21
N SER A 54 -10.25 -24.96 -25.82
CA SER A 54 -10.38 -24.84 -27.28
C SER A 54 -9.07 -25.18 -28.00
N ARG A 55 -7.94 -24.72 -27.45
CA ARG A 55 -6.60 -24.95 -28.02
C ARG A 55 -6.08 -26.37 -27.81
N LEU A 56 -6.44 -27.00 -26.70
CA LEU A 56 -5.95 -28.31 -26.25
C LEU A 56 -7.12 -29.27 -26.00
N PRO A 57 -7.87 -29.68 -27.05
CA PRO A 57 -9.08 -30.49 -26.89
C PRO A 57 -8.80 -31.84 -26.20
N ASP A 58 -7.64 -32.45 -26.46
CA ASP A 58 -7.23 -33.73 -25.85
C ASP A 58 -7.02 -33.65 -24.33
N TRP A 59 -6.86 -32.43 -23.78
CA TRP A 59 -6.68 -32.17 -22.36
C TRP A 59 -7.79 -31.29 -21.79
N ALA A 60 -8.92 -31.14 -22.48
CA ALA A 60 -10.00 -30.26 -22.04
C ALA A 60 -10.52 -30.62 -20.63
N ASP A 61 -10.58 -31.92 -20.32
CA ASP A 61 -11.00 -32.46 -19.01
C ASP A 61 -9.92 -32.34 -17.92
N ARG A 62 -8.70 -31.88 -18.28
CA ARG A 62 -7.57 -31.67 -17.37
C ARG A 62 -7.32 -30.18 -17.08
N LEU A 63 -8.13 -29.31 -17.69
CA LEU A 63 -8.12 -27.87 -17.52
C LEU A 63 -9.34 -27.45 -16.70
N ALA A 64 -9.13 -26.83 -15.55
CA ALA A 64 -10.21 -26.40 -14.66
C ALA A 64 -10.08 -24.93 -14.27
N ASP A 65 -11.22 -24.28 -14.02
CA ASP A 65 -11.21 -23.03 -13.31
C ASP A 65 -11.00 -23.26 -11.80
N LEU A 66 -10.30 -22.33 -11.14
CA LEU A 66 -9.89 -22.48 -9.73
C LEU A 66 -11.09 -22.56 -8.78
N LEU A 67 -12.24 -21.98 -9.14
CA LEU A 67 -13.49 -22.01 -8.37
C LEU A 67 -14.13 -23.41 -8.43
N HIS A 68 -14.13 -24.05 -9.59
CA HIS A 68 -14.59 -25.42 -9.77
C HIS A 68 -13.66 -26.40 -9.04
N HIS A 69 -12.34 -26.23 -9.13
CA HIS A 69 -11.37 -27.14 -8.51
C HIS A 69 -11.37 -27.07 -6.97
N ALA A 70 -11.57 -25.88 -6.39
CA ALA A 70 -11.71 -25.72 -4.94
C ALA A 70 -12.96 -26.45 -4.38
N LEU A 71 -14.01 -26.58 -5.20
CA LEU A 71 -15.24 -27.32 -4.85
C LEU A 71 -15.08 -28.83 -5.06
N THR A 72 -14.35 -29.30 -6.09
CA THR A 72 -14.12 -30.73 -6.35
C THR A 72 -13.06 -31.36 -5.43
N ALA A 73 -12.03 -30.60 -5.01
CA ALA A 73 -10.98 -31.08 -4.10
C ALA A 73 -11.48 -31.40 -2.68
N LEU A 74 -12.67 -30.93 -2.31
CA LEU A 74 -13.38 -31.32 -1.08
C LEU A 74 -14.04 -32.72 -1.19
N VAL A 75 -14.13 -33.29 -2.39
CA VAL A 75 -14.84 -34.55 -2.67
C VAL A 75 -13.88 -35.69 -3.05
N GLU A 76 -12.80 -35.43 -3.79
CA GLU A 76 -11.77 -36.45 -4.12
C GLU A 76 -10.36 -35.82 -4.29
N PRO A 77 -9.43 -36.00 -3.34
CA PRO A 77 -8.07 -35.47 -3.48
C PRO A 77 -7.23 -36.31 -4.45
N ARG A 78 -6.79 -35.71 -5.56
CA ARG A 78 -5.74 -36.27 -6.44
C ARG A 78 -4.38 -35.71 -6.05
N GLN A 79 -3.35 -36.55 -6.04
CA GLN A 79 -1.97 -36.18 -5.72
C GLN A 79 -1.24 -35.78 -7.01
N HIS A 80 -0.52 -34.65 -6.97
CA HIS A 80 0.32 -34.17 -8.07
C HIS A 80 1.78 -34.07 -7.61
N THR A 81 2.71 -34.58 -8.41
CA THR A 81 4.13 -34.71 -8.01
C THR A 81 4.95 -33.45 -8.27
N LEU A 82 4.55 -32.60 -9.22
CA LEU A 82 5.19 -31.31 -9.46
C LEU A 82 4.15 -30.20 -9.69
N THR A 83 4.34 -29.06 -9.05
CA THR A 83 3.46 -27.87 -9.16
C THR A 83 4.30 -26.65 -9.50
N THR A 84 3.94 -25.92 -10.55
CA THR A 84 4.61 -24.66 -10.92
C THR A 84 3.65 -23.49 -10.83
N THR A 85 4.19 -22.33 -10.49
CA THR A 85 3.49 -21.04 -10.60
C THR A 85 4.29 -20.18 -11.55
N ASP A 86 3.67 -19.71 -12.63
CA ASP A 86 4.36 -18.82 -13.56
C ASP A 86 4.66 -17.47 -12.87
N ARG A 87 5.94 -17.11 -12.83
CA ARG A 87 6.43 -15.83 -12.32
C ARG A 87 6.97 -15.05 -13.50
N GLN A 88 6.24 -14.01 -13.91
CA GLN A 88 6.78 -13.04 -14.85
C GLN A 88 8.03 -12.37 -14.23
N ARG A 89 9.22 -12.64 -14.80
CA ARG A 89 10.46 -11.95 -14.43
C ARG A 89 10.54 -10.62 -15.19
N PRO A 90 10.85 -9.49 -14.52
CA PRO A 90 11.26 -8.29 -15.22
C PRO A 90 12.68 -8.44 -15.80
N SER A 91 12.86 -7.95 -17.02
CA SER A 91 14.12 -7.84 -17.74
C SER A 91 15.06 -6.82 -17.07
N ALA A 92 16.31 -7.22 -16.82
CA ALA A 92 17.33 -6.37 -16.20
C ALA A 92 17.88 -5.33 -17.20
N PRO A 93 18.01 -4.03 -16.82
CA PRO A 93 18.82 -3.09 -17.57
C PRO A 93 20.28 -3.13 -17.12
N SER A 94 21.14 -3.11 -18.13
CA SER A 94 22.60 -3.03 -18.10
C SER A 94 23.12 -1.80 -17.34
N GLY A 95 24.15 -2.01 -16.53
CA GLY A 95 24.84 -0.96 -15.77
C GLY A 95 25.61 0.01 -16.64
N HIS A 96 25.56 1.29 -16.26
CA HIS A 96 26.56 2.29 -16.61
C HIS A 96 26.93 3.10 -15.37
N ASP A 97 28.21 3.00 -15.02
CA ASP A 97 28.95 3.91 -14.16
C ASP A 97 28.82 5.36 -14.63
N CYS A 98 28.71 6.30 -13.70
CA CYS A 98 29.32 7.62 -13.84
C CYS A 98 29.57 8.30 -12.49
N THR A 99 30.75 8.90 -12.43
CA THR A 99 31.53 9.41 -11.31
C THR A 99 31.10 10.75 -10.71
N SER A 100 31.38 10.88 -9.41
CA SER A 100 31.73 12.06 -8.60
C SER A 100 31.89 13.45 -9.27
N GLY A 101 31.35 14.47 -8.59
CA GLY A 101 31.73 15.87 -8.78
C GLY A 101 31.36 16.75 -7.57
N THR A 102 32.33 16.95 -6.68
CA THR A 102 32.30 17.92 -5.58
C THR A 102 32.44 19.35 -6.08
N GLY A 103 31.66 20.29 -5.53
CA GLY A 103 31.81 21.72 -5.78
C GLY A 103 31.43 22.56 -4.56
N HIS A 104 32.44 23.07 -3.85
CA HIS A 104 32.36 24.09 -2.81
C HIS A 104 31.96 25.45 -3.41
N GLY A 105 31.22 26.25 -2.63
CA GLY A 105 31.00 27.68 -2.89
C GLY A 105 30.55 28.41 -1.62
N GLN A 106 31.52 28.97 -0.89
CA GLN A 106 31.33 29.94 0.19
C GLN A 106 31.07 31.35 -0.37
N HIS A 107 30.28 32.17 0.33
CA HIS A 107 30.43 33.63 0.59
C HIS A 107 29.06 34.15 1.13
N ALA A 108 28.91 34.50 2.42
CA ALA A 108 29.40 35.66 3.17
C ALA A 108 28.50 36.92 3.13
N ASN A 109 27.88 37.18 4.29
CA ASN A 109 27.59 38.46 4.96
C ASN A 109 26.73 39.58 4.33
N GLY A 110 25.75 40.02 5.12
CA GLY A 110 25.08 41.31 4.96
C GLY A 110 24.05 41.64 6.05
N ARG A 111 24.49 41.86 7.30
CA ARG A 111 23.68 42.51 8.35
C ARG A 111 23.39 43.96 7.97
N ARG A 112 22.14 44.40 8.08
CA ARG A 112 21.80 45.80 8.43
C ARG A 112 20.60 45.87 9.37
N SER A 113 20.87 46.53 10.49
CA SER A 113 19.97 46.97 11.55
C SER A 113 19.27 48.29 11.21
N GLY A 114 18.00 48.39 11.56
CA GLY A 114 17.24 49.63 11.74
C GLY A 114 15.90 49.23 12.39
N GLY A 115 15.43 49.79 13.49
CA GLY A 115 15.54 51.16 13.97
C GLY A 115 14.12 51.69 14.19
N THR A 116 13.57 51.30 15.33
CA THR A 116 12.38 51.75 16.08
C THR A 116 11.55 52.95 15.56
N ARG A 117 10.21 52.78 15.52
CA ARG A 117 9.24 53.84 15.89
C ARG A 117 8.08 53.27 16.69
N ALA A 118 8.06 53.61 17.98
CA ALA A 118 6.94 53.39 18.88
C ALA A 118 5.99 54.60 18.80
N ILE A 119 4.70 54.36 18.59
CA ILE A 119 3.64 55.36 18.72
C ILE A 119 3.03 55.17 20.11
N LYS A 120 3.10 56.23 20.92
CA LYS A 120 2.52 56.35 22.25
C LYS A 120 1.10 56.92 22.08
N CYS A 121 0.08 56.25 22.62
CA CYS A 121 -1.21 56.87 22.93
C CYS A 121 -1.51 56.72 24.43
N PRO A 122 -2.06 57.75 25.10
CA PRO A 122 -2.23 57.81 26.55
C PRO A 122 -3.64 57.36 26.98
N GLY A 123 -3.77 56.98 28.25
CA GLY A 123 -5.06 56.93 28.95
C GLY A 123 -5.36 55.59 29.59
N GLY A 124 -5.29 55.55 30.93
CA GLY A 124 -5.47 54.35 31.73
C GLY A 124 -6.92 53.90 31.89
N GLY A 125 -7.07 52.63 32.24
CA GLY A 125 -8.33 52.02 32.60
C GLY A 125 -8.13 50.52 32.78
N ARG A 126 -7.98 50.10 34.03
CA ARG A 126 -7.92 48.68 34.41
C ARG A 126 -9.18 47.98 33.92
N CYS A 127 -9.01 46.97 33.08
CA CYS A 127 -9.95 45.87 33.01
C CYS A 127 -9.10 44.59 33.07
N CYS A 128 -8.92 44.07 34.28
CA CYS A 128 -8.43 42.71 34.48
C CYS A 128 -9.52 41.75 34.00
N SER A 129 -9.55 41.44 32.71
CA SER A 129 -10.10 40.19 32.23
C SER A 129 -8.93 39.24 32.04
N LEU A 130 -8.71 38.36 33.03
CA LEU A 130 -8.03 37.09 32.78
C LEU A 130 -8.94 36.24 31.89
N ALA A 131 -9.01 36.58 30.62
CA ALA A 131 -9.28 35.62 29.58
C ALA A 131 -7.93 34.96 29.28
N PHE A 132 -7.63 33.86 29.95
CA PHE A 132 -6.74 32.87 29.36
C PHE A 132 -7.45 32.39 28.09
N SER A 133 -7.21 33.09 26.98
CA SER A 133 -7.51 32.61 25.66
C SER A 133 -6.56 31.44 25.44
N VAL A 134 -7.02 30.24 25.80
CA VAL A 134 -6.54 29.02 25.15
C VAL A 134 -7.02 29.19 23.71
N MET A 135 -6.26 29.94 22.90
CA MET A 135 -6.39 29.84 21.45
C MET A 135 -6.12 28.38 21.16
N SER A 136 -7.17 27.63 20.81
CA SER A 136 -7.05 26.28 20.29
C SER A 136 -5.95 26.32 19.24
N ARG A 137 -4.86 25.58 19.45
CA ARG A 137 -3.77 25.45 18.47
C ARG A 137 -4.30 24.62 17.31
N LEU A 138 -5.13 25.22 16.46
CA LEU A 138 -5.60 24.56 15.24
C LEU A 138 -4.40 24.31 14.33
N VAL A 139 -4.34 23.10 13.79
CA VAL A 139 -3.41 22.74 12.72
C VAL A 139 -3.95 23.29 11.42
N PHE A 140 -5.22 23.03 11.12
CA PHE A 140 -5.87 23.42 9.87
C PHE A 140 -7.06 24.33 10.11
N ASP A 141 -7.07 25.48 9.43
CA ASP A 141 -8.22 26.39 9.38
C ASP A 141 -9.23 25.94 8.31
N GLU A 142 -10.48 26.41 8.43
CA GLU A 142 -11.49 26.21 7.39
C GLU A 142 -11.20 27.08 6.15
N PRO A 143 -11.10 26.48 4.94
CA PRO A 143 -10.86 27.23 3.72
C PRO A 143 -12.03 28.18 3.42
N LYS A 144 -11.71 29.42 3.00
CA LYS A 144 -12.73 30.43 2.65
C LYS A 144 -13.27 30.28 1.23
N THR A 145 -12.53 29.60 0.36
CA THR A 145 -12.88 29.42 -1.06
C THR A 145 -13.42 28.01 -1.26
N PRO A 146 -14.64 27.84 -1.78
CA PRO A 146 -15.18 26.53 -2.09
C PRO A 146 -14.28 25.74 -3.05
N ARG A 147 -13.99 24.50 -2.69
CA ARG A 147 -13.26 23.53 -3.51
C ARG A 147 -13.78 22.13 -3.20
N VAL A 148 -14.76 21.69 -3.99
CA VAL A 148 -15.41 20.38 -3.84
C VAL A 148 -14.81 19.32 -4.75
N GLN A 149 -13.92 19.71 -5.67
CA GLN A 149 -13.29 18.78 -6.60
C GLN A 149 -12.34 17.82 -5.86
N PRO A 150 -12.21 16.56 -6.31
CA PRO A 150 -11.16 15.66 -5.85
C PRO A 150 -9.78 16.28 -6.04
N LEU A 151 -8.84 15.90 -5.18
CA LEU A 151 -7.43 16.21 -5.41
C LEU A 151 -6.99 15.66 -6.77
N ASP A 152 -6.14 16.40 -7.46
CA ASP A 152 -5.33 15.84 -8.53
C ASP A 152 -4.35 14.81 -7.94
N GLY A 153 -4.03 13.76 -8.68
CA GLY A 153 -3.09 12.74 -8.22
C GLY A 153 -1.66 13.27 -8.05
N THR A 154 -1.36 14.47 -8.56
CA THR A 154 -0.08 15.16 -8.32
C THR A 154 -0.10 16.11 -7.12
N GLU A 155 -1.28 16.38 -6.54
CA GLU A 155 -1.37 17.28 -5.40
C GLU A 155 -0.97 16.57 -4.10
N PRO A 156 -0.24 17.25 -3.20
CA PRO A 156 0.02 16.70 -1.87
C PRO A 156 -1.27 16.39 -1.13
N THR A 157 -1.27 15.29 -0.40
CA THR A 157 -2.42 14.86 0.41
C THR A 157 -2.79 15.90 1.47
N SER A 158 -1.83 16.70 1.96
CA SER A 158 -2.10 17.82 2.88
C SER A 158 -3.03 18.90 2.29
N ASN A 159 -3.16 19.00 0.96
CA ASN A 159 -4.14 19.89 0.33
C ASN A 159 -5.58 19.46 0.58
N TRP A 160 -5.83 18.18 0.90
CA TRP A 160 -7.14 17.71 1.36
C TRP A 160 -7.60 18.54 2.56
N PHE A 161 -6.74 18.64 3.57
CA PHE A 161 -7.04 19.39 4.79
C PHE A 161 -6.97 20.91 4.54
N ARG A 162 -6.02 21.39 3.75
CA ARG A 162 -5.77 22.83 3.59
C ARG A 162 -6.71 23.56 2.64
N ALA A 163 -7.27 22.86 1.65
CA ALA A 163 -8.00 23.50 0.56
C ALA A 163 -9.37 22.89 0.29
N SER A 164 -9.60 21.59 0.54
CA SER A 164 -10.89 20.97 0.23
C SER A 164 -11.99 21.45 1.19
N THR A 165 -13.15 21.81 0.62
CA THR A 165 -14.36 22.17 1.36
C THR A 165 -15.41 21.06 1.33
N ARG A 166 -15.02 19.85 0.93
CA ARG A 166 -15.87 18.66 1.04
C ARG A 166 -16.20 18.38 2.50
N LEU A 167 -17.40 17.84 2.78
CA LEU A 167 -17.84 17.55 4.16
C LEU A 167 -16.88 16.59 4.86
N GLU A 168 -16.34 15.63 4.11
CA GLU A 168 -15.32 14.68 4.55
C GLU A 168 -14.02 15.39 4.95
N ALA A 169 -13.61 16.43 4.23
CA ALA A 169 -12.42 17.22 4.57
C ALA A 169 -12.64 18.12 5.80
N VAL A 170 -13.85 18.67 5.95
CA VAL A 170 -14.27 19.42 7.16
C VAL A 170 -14.19 18.50 8.38
N ASP A 171 -14.76 17.30 8.29
CA ASP A 171 -14.70 16.34 9.38
C ASP A 171 -13.27 15.87 9.67
N GLY A 172 -12.49 15.62 8.62
CA GLY A 172 -11.08 15.29 8.72
C GLY A 172 -10.27 16.37 9.45
N ARG A 173 -10.46 17.65 9.12
CA ARG A 173 -9.83 18.77 9.84
C ARG A 173 -10.26 18.81 11.31
N ARG A 174 -11.55 18.64 11.59
CA ARG A 174 -12.09 18.59 12.96
C ARG A 174 -11.40 17.49 13.76
N ILE A 175 -11.29 16.28 13.20
CA ILE A 175 -10.60 15.14 13.82
C ILE A 175 -9.14 15.48 14.07
N VAL A 176 -8.38 15.90 13.05
CA VAL A 176 -6.93 16.19 13.23
C VAL A 176 -6.69 17.30 14.24
N ASN A 177 -7.45 18.39 14.19
CA ASN A 177 -7.34 19.48 15.14
C ASN A 177 -7.65 19.03 16.58
N ASP A 178 -8.64 18.16 16.75
CA ASP A 178 -8.99 17.58 18.05
C ASP A 178 -7.86 16.68 18.58
N LEU A 179 -7.34 15.75 17.76
CA LEU A 179 -6.21 14.88 18.13
C LEU A 179 -4.97 15.71 18.50
N TYR A 180 -4.62 16.68 17.66
CA TYR A 180 -3.45 17.53 17.84
C TYR A 180 -3.58 18.44 19.07
N SER A 181 -4.79 18.89 19.43
CA SER A 181 -5.00 19.72 20.63
C SER A 181 -4.54 19.07 21.94
N ARG A 182 -4.44 17.73 21.95
CA ARG A 182 -3.97 16.92 23.08
C ARG A 182 -2.51 16.45 22.93
N PHE A 183 -1.90 16.66 21.76
CA PHE A 183 -0.55 16.16 21.45
C PHE A 183 0.54 17.12 22.00
N PRO A 184 1.60 16.60 22.64
CA PRO A 184 2.68 17.41 23.20
C PRO A 184 3.68 17.87 22.13
N ASP A 185 3.28 18.83 21.28
CA ASP A 185 4.13 19.43 20.23
C ASP A 185 4.77 20.75 20.69
N ASP A 186 5.77 20.67 21.56
CA ASP A 186 6.44 21.84 22.15
C ASP A 186 7.37 22.56 21.16
N ASP A 187 7.99 21.83 20.23
CA ASP A 187 8.91 22.36 19.22
C ASP A 187 8.22 22.70 17.88
N GLY A 188 6.94 22.33 17.72
CA GLY A 188 6.15 22.59 16.52
C GLY A 188 6.45 21.63 15.37
N ARG A 189 7.26 20.58 15.58
CA ARG A 189 7.65 19.63 14.55
C ARG A 189 6.46 18.82 14.06
N MET A 190 5.60 18.35 14.96
CA MET A 190 4.41 17.58 14.57
C MET A 190 3.49 18.44 13.69
N ARG A 191 3.28 19.71 14.05
CA ARG A 191 2.52 20.67 13.22
C ARG A 191 3.15 20.87 11.85
N ALA A 192 4.47 21.01 11.79
CA ALA A 192 5.18 21.19 10.53
C ALA A 192 5.05 19.95 9.62
N ASP A 193 5.15 18.75 10.19
CA ASP A 193 5.02 17.50 9.44
C ASP A 193 3.58 17.30 8.93
N LEU A 194 2.55 17.66 9.70
CA LEU A 194 1.15 17.65 9.25
C LEU A 194 0.88 18.62 8.07
N HIS A 195 1.61 19.74 8.01
CA HIS A 195 1.52 20.72 6.90
C HIS A 195 2.42 20.38 5.71
N SER A 196 3.23 19.33 5.81
CA SER A 196 4.20 18.97 4.79
C SER A 196 3.54 18.69 3.44
N SER A 197 4.22 19.08 2.36
CA SER A 197 3.88 18.62 1.00
C SER A 197 4.50 17.26 0.66
N ASP A 198 5.36 16.74 1.53
CA ASP A 198 5.84 15.35 1.48
C ASP A 198 4.84 14.47 2.23
N ASP A 199 4.05 13.72 1.46
CA ASP A 199 3.00 12.82 1.97
C ASP A 199 3.55 11.77 2.93
N ARG A 200 4.83 11.36 2.82
CA ARG A 200 5.39 10.38 3.74
C ARG A 200 5.52 10.94 5.16
N ARG A 201 5.92 12.20 5.28
CA ARG A 201 5.99 12.89 6.58
C ARG A 201 4.61 13.13 7.15
N MET A 202 3.72 13.66 6.33
CA MET A 202 2.36 14.00 6.75
C MET A 202 1.55 12.77 7.17
N LEU A 203 1.61 11.67 6.40
CA LEU A 203 0.91 10.43 6.74
C LEU A 203 1.52 9.74 7.96
N GLY A 204 2.84 9.80 8.14
CA GLY A 204 3.50 9.32 9.36
C GLY A 204 3.06 10.10 10.61
N ALA A 205 3.01 11.43 10.50
CA ALA A 205 2.49 12.30 11.57
C ALA A 205 1.02 11.98 11.93
N LEU A 206 0.18 11.66 10.94
CA LEU A 206 -1.20 11.21 11.19
C LEU A 206 -1.28 9.86 11.92
N ASP A 207 -0.36 8.94 11.63
CA ASP A 207 -0.29 7.65 12.33
C ASP A 207 0.13 7.87 13.80
N GLU A 208 1.13 8.72 14.04
CA GLU A 208 1.57 9.08 15.39
C GLU A 208 0.48 9.78 16.20
N LEU A 209 -0.24 10.74 15.61
CA LEU A 209 -1.39 11.39 16.26
C LEU A 209 -2.47 10.39 16.67
N PHE A 210 -2.79 9.43 15.79
CA PHE A 210 -3.77 8.40 16.09
C PHE A 210 -3.32 7.53 17.25
N VAL A 211 -2.09 7.02 17.20
CA VAL A 211 -1.54 6.14 18.24
C VAL A 211 -1.47 6.86 19.59
N HIS A 212 -1.00 8.11 19.59
CA HIS A 212 -0.98 8.94 20.79
C HIS A 212 -2.38 9.07 21.41
N ASP A 213 -3.39 9.43 20.61
CA ASP A 213 -4.77 9.60 21.10
C ASP A 213 -5.36 8.30 21.67
N GLN A 214 -5.02 7.14 21.09
CA GLN A 214 -5.45 5.86 21.64
C GLN A 214 -4.78 5.57 22.99
N LEU A 215 -3.49 5.86 23.14
CA LEU A 215 -2.73 5.59 24.36
C LEU A 215 -3.14 6.51 25.52
N ILE A 216 -3.33 7.81 25.30
CA ILE A 216 -3.65 8.77 26.37
C ILE A 216 -5.01 8.54 27.03
N ARG A 217 -5.89 7.75 26.40
CA ARG A 217 -7.20 7.38 26.97
C ARG A 217 -7.08 6.49 28.20
N ARG A 218 -5.94 5.81 28.39
CA ARG A 218 -5.71 4.89 29.51
C ARG A 218 -4.41 5.12 30.26
N TYR A 219 -3.41 5.72 29.60
CA TYR A 219 -2.09 5.87 30.17
C TYR A 219 -1.65 7.32 30.18
N ARG A 220 -0.67 7.61 31.04
CA ARG A 220 0.16 8.79 30.86
C ARG A 220 1.20 8.46 29.80
N VAL A 221 1.29 9.30 28.76
CA VAL A 221 2.19 9.10 27.62
C VAL A 221 3.18 10.25 27.56
N THR A 222 4.44 9.94 27.25
CA THR A 222 5.46 10.93 26.92
C THR A 222 5.96 10.68 25.51
N TYR A 223 6.01 11.73 24.70
CA TYR A 223 6.48 11.69 23.32
C TYR A 223 7.99 11.88 23.28
N GLU A 224 8.69 10.99 22.58
CA GLU A 224 10.12 11.09 22.31
C GLU A 224 10.97 11.34 23.61
N GLU A 225 10.64 10.66 24.71
CA GLU A 225 11.32 10.84 26.01
C GLU A 225 12.66 10.08 26.09
N GLY A 226 13.73 10.80 26.45
CA GLY A 226 15.07 10.27 26.72
C GLY A 226 16.16 10.90 25.85
N GLU A 227 17.40 10.49 26.08
CA GLU A 227 18.58 10.89 25.30
C GLU A 227 18.91 9.85 24.22
N GLY A 228 19.43 10.31 23.07
CA GLY A 228 19.84 9.44 21.97
C GLY A 228 18.67 8.84 21.18
N THR A 229 18.76 7.54 20.86
CA THR A 229 17.74 6.84 20.07
C THR A 229 16.59 6.43 20.99
N ARG A 230 15.41 7.00 20.77
CA ARG A 230 14.24 6.90 21.65
C ARG A 230 13.01 6.40 20.89
N PRO A 231 12.16 5.57 21.52
CA PRO A 231 10.89 5.21 20.91
C PRO A 231 9.98 6.44 20.84
N ASP A 232 9.04 6.43 19.91
CA ASP A 232 8.11 7.55 19.74
C ASP A 232 7.28 7.80 21.01
N PHE A 233 6.82 6.75 21.70
CA PHE A 233 6.05 6.87 22.94
C PHE A 233 6.57 5.98 24.06
N ARG A 234 6.66 6.56 25.26
CA ARG A 234 6.76 5.81 26.52
C ARG A 234 5.43 5.92 27.27
N VAL A 235 5.01 4.79 27.84
CA VAL A 235 3.69 4.60 28.42
C VAL A 235 3.83 4.34 29.92
N TYR A 236 2.98 4.99 30.72
CA TYR A 236 3.03 4.95 32.18
C TYR A 236 1.65 4.73 32.81
N THR A 237 1.61 3.97 33.90
CA THR A 237 0.47 3.90 34.82
C THR A 237 0.84 4.66 36.10
N GLY A 238 0.31 5.87 36.27
CA GLY A 238 0.82 6.80 37.27
C GLY A 238 2.30 7.16 36.98
N ALA A 239 3.19 6.87 37.93
CA ALA A 239 4.64 7.06 37.77
C ALA A 239 5.36 5.81 37.24
N ALA A 240 4.72 4.65 37.22
CA ALA A 240 5.34 3.39 36.82
C ALA A 240 5.43 3.30 35.29
N TYR A 241 6.63 3.02 34.76
CA TYR A 241 6.87 2.76 33.35
C TYR A 241 6.37 1.36 32.97
N VAL A 242 5.48 1.26 31.99
CA VAL A 242 4.81 -0.01 31.64
C VAL A 242 5.12 -0.51 30.23
N GLY A 243 5.75 0.30 29.38
CA GLY A 243 6.17 -0.12 28.05
C GLY A 243 6.43 1.03 27.11
N ALA A 244 6.92 0.71 25.91
CA ALA A 244 7.11 1.67 24.83
C ALA A 244 6.35 1.26 23.57
N VAL A 245 6.01 2.26 22.76
CA VAL A 245 5.40 2.09 21.45
C VAL A 245 6.24 2.85 20.44
N GLU A 246 6.57 2.17 19.36
CA GLU A 246 7.13 2.77 18.15
C GLU A 246 6.05 2.84 17.08
N VAL A 247 6.00 3.94 16.33
CA VAL A 247 5.19 4.08 15.13
C VAL A 247 6.08 3.96 13.89
N ALA A 248 5.59 3.19 12.95
CA ALA A 248 6.15 3.09 11.62
C ALA A 248 5.03 3.20 10.59
N THR A 249 5.39 3.54 9.37
CA THR A 249 4.46 3.57 8.26
C THR A 249 5.05 2.75 7.12
N LEU A 250 4.25 1.84 6.57
CA LEU A 250 4.55 1.10 5.36
C LEU A 250 3.92 1.83 4.18
N PHE A 251 4.75 2.36 3.30
CA PHE A 251 4.32 3.02 2.06
C PHE A 251 4.37 2.05 0.88
N LEU A 252 3.71 2.44 -0.21
CA LEU A 252 3.94 1.86 -1.53
C LEU A 252 5.45 1.87 -1.87
N ARG A 253 5.89 0.94 -2.71
CA ARG A 253 7.28 0.90 -3.19
C ARG A 253 7.64 2.21 -3.90
N ASP A 254 8.89 2.65 -3.77
CA ASP A 254 9.32 3.94 -4.33
C ASP A 254 9.26 3.97 -5.86
N ASP A 255 9.55 2.85 -6.54
CA ASP A 255 9.42 2.71 -8.00
C ASP A 255 7.96 2.81 -8.45
N TRP A 256 7.05 2.12 -7.77
CA TRP A 256 5.61 2.19 -8.05
C TRP A 256 5.02 3.55 -7.70
N ALA A 257 5.44 4.19 -6.61
CA ALA A 257 5.01 5.54 -6.26
C ALA A 257 5.55 6.60 -7.25
N ALA A 258 6.73 6.38 -7.84
CA ALA A 258 7.23 7.22 -8.92
C ALA A 258 6.41 7.01 -10.21
N GLU A 259 6.05 5.77 -10.51
CA GLU A 259 5.20 5.41 -11.64
C GLU A 259 3.78 5.99 -11.51
N GLU A 260 3.14 5.85 -10.35
CA GLU A 260 1.82 6.43 -10.06
C GLU A 260 1.84 7.95 -10.24
N ARG A 261 2.86 8.64 -9.71
CA ARG A 261 3.03 10.09 -9.90
C ARG A 261 3.22 10.48 -11.36
N ARG A 262 4.00 9.72 -12.12
CA ARG A 262 4.20 9.92 -13.57
C ARG A 262 2.89 9.77 -14.32
N ASN A 263 2.09 8.76 -14.00
CA ASN A 263 0.81 8.49 -14.64
C ASN A 263 -0.23 9.56 -14.28
N ALA A 264 -0.26 9.99 -13.01
CA ALA A 264 -1.10 11.12 -12.56
C ALA A 264 -0.72 12.43 -13.27
N ASP A 265 0.57 12.69 -13.45
CA ASP A 265 1.05 13.88 -14.14
C ASP A 265 0.63 13.91 -15.62
N LEU A 266 0.74 12.78 -16.33
CA LEU A 266 0.23 12.67 -17.69
C LEU A 266 -1.29 12.90 -17.74
N LYS A 267 -2.06 12.27 -16.84
CA LYS A 267 -3.51 12.44 -16.75
C LYS A 267 -3.89 13.91 -16.52
N ARG A 268 -3.21 14.60 -15.62
CA ARG A 268 -3.40 16.03 -15.36
C ARG A 268 -3.12 16.85 -16.61
N GLN A 269 -1.98 16.63 -17.25
CA GLN A 269 -1.58 17.35 -18.45
C GLN A 269 -2.56 17.15 -19.62
N LEU A 270 -3.10 15.95 -19.77
CA LEU A 270 -4.14 15.66 -20.77
C LEU A 270 -5.46 16.37 -20.42
N ASN A 271 -5.92 16.33 -19.17
CA ASN A 271 -7.12 17.04 -18.73
C ASN A 271 -7.02 18.57 -18.86
N GLN A 272 -5.81 19.14 -18.87
CA GLN A 272 -5.61 20.56 -19.12
C GLN A 272 -5.79 20.96 -20.60
N GLN A 273 -5.75 20.00 -21.53
CA GLN A 273 -5.74 20.26 -22.98
C GLN A 273 -6.89 19.60 -23.73
N LEU A 274 -7.49 18.55 -23.17
CA LEU A 274 -8.62 17.85 -23.76
C LEU A 274 -9.94 18.32 -23.15
N PRO A 275 -10.89 18.83 -23.97
CA PRO A 275 -12.25 19.03 -23.51
C PRO A 275 -12.98 17.68 -23.37
N LEU A 276 -13.80 17.52 -22.32
CA LEU A 276 -14.78 16.43 -22.30
C LEU A 276 -15.84 16.69 -23.37
N THR A 277 -16.19 15.64 -24.12
CA THR A 277 -17.14 15.78 -25.24
C THR A 277 -18.18 14.68 -25.26
N THR A 278 -18.05 13.67 -26.13
CA THR A 278 -18.99 12.53 -26.22
C THR A 278 -18.43 11.28 -25.54
N HIS A 279 -17.13 11.24 -25.31
CA HIS A 279 -16.45 10.13 -24.64
C HIS A 279 -15.55 10.67 -23.54
N SER A 280 -15.51 9.93 -22.45
CA SER A 280 -14.39 9.95 -21.51
C SER A 280 -13.26 9.09 -22.02
N VAL A 281 -12.05 9.36 -21.54
CA VAL A 281 -10.83 8.68 -21.95
C VAL A 281 -10.17 8.03 -20.74
N GLU A 282 -9.69 6.81 -20.93
CA GLU A 282 -8.77 6.15 -20.02
C GLU A 282 -7.54 5.69 -20.78
N PHE A 283 -6.44 5.44 -20.06
CA PHE A 283 -5.23 4.94 -20.70
C PHE A 283 -4.50 3.92 -19.86
N GLU A 284 -3.80 3.03 -20.54
CA GLU A 284 -2.92 2.01 -19.98
C GLU A 284 -1.56 2.08 -20.66
N ILE A 285 -0.49 2.03 -19.88
CA ILE A 285 0.88 2.21 -20.37
C ILE A 285 1.53 0.84 -20.47
N PHE A 286 1.88 0.42 -21.68
CA PHE A 286 2.59 -0.83 -21.93
C PHE A 286 4.10 -0.63 -22.00
N ARG A 287 4.55 0.52 -22.52
CA ARG A 287 5.97 0.89 -22.60
C ARG A 287 6.16 2.37 -22.31
N TRP A 288 7.17 2.67 -21.50
CA TRP A 288 7.57 4.04 -21.17
C TRP A 288 9.10 4.13 -21.13
N ASP A 289 9.69 4.43 -22.28
CA ASP A 289 11.15 4.58 -22.41
C ASP A 289 11.58 6.04 -22.17
N ALA A 290 10.71 7.01 -22.51
CA ALA A 290 10.94 8.44 -22.26
C ALA A 290 9.62 9.22 -22.17
N THR A 291 9.68 10.44 -21.62
CA THR A 291 8.52 11.34 -21.53
C THR A 291 7.99 11.69 -22.93
N PRO A 292 6.72 11.39 -23.26
CA PRO A 292 6.17 11.66 -24.58
C PRO A 292 5.92 13.15 -24.79
N ARG A 293 5.98 13.59 -26.05
CA ARG A 293 5.50 14.93 -26.41
C ARG A 293 3.98 14.95 -26.34
N LEU A 294 3.45 15.83 -25.51
CA LEU A 294 2.02 15.90 -25.20
C LEU A 294 1.15 16.37 -26.37
N GLN A 295 1.55 17.45 -27.05
CA GLN A 295 0.75 18.05 -28.13
C GLN A 295 0.41 17.11 -29.30
N PRO A 296 1.37 16.30 -29.82
CA PRO A 296 1.04 15.26 -30.80
C PRO A 296 0.03 14.22 -30.29
N MET A 297 0.14 13.84 -29.01
CA MET A 297 -0.79 12.89 -28.38
C MET A 297 -2.19 13.49 -28.26
N VAL A 298 -2.32 14.73 -27.79
CA VAL A 298 -3.61 15.45 -27.72
C VAL A 298 -4.30 15.50 -29.09
N LYS A 299 -3.59 15.94 -30.14
CA LYS A 299 -4.15 15.99 -31.50
C LYS A 299 -4.56 14.60 -32.02
N TRP A 300 -3.80 13.57 -31.65
CA TRP A 300 -4.12 12.20 -32.01
C TRP A 300 -5.40 11.71 -31.29
N ILE A 301 -5.59 12.06 -30.02
CA ILE A 301 -6.80 11.76 -29.25
C ILE A 301 -8.00 12.50 -29.85
N GLU A 302 -7.89 13.80 -30.12
CA GLU A 302 -8.97 14.61 -30.73
C GLU A 302 -9.42 14.07 -32.08
N ARG A 303 -8.47 13.65 -32.93
CA ARG A 303 -8.79 13.01 -34.21
C ARG A 303 -9.52 11.69 -34.00
N THR A 304 -9.07 10.87 -33.06
CA THR A 304 -9.71 9.58 -32.75
C THR A 304 -11.13 9.75 -32.20
N LEU A 305 -11.35 10.75 -31.33
CA LEU A 305 -12.69 11.13 -30.87
C LEU A 305 -13.58 11.60 -32.02
N SER A 306 -13.01 12.32 -32.98
CA SER A 306 -13.74 12.79 -34.17
C SER A 306 -14.11 11.63 -35.10
N GLU A 307 -13.22 10.65 -35.25
CA GLU A 307 -13.48 9.39 -35.99
C GLU A 307 -14.63 8.62 -35.35
N LEU A 308 -14.59 8.40 -34.02
CA LEU A 308 -15.66 7.70 -33.29
C LEU A 308 -17.02 8.41 -33.34
N ARG A 309 -17.04 9.75 -33.39
CA ARG A 309 -18.30 10.49 -33.58
C ARG A 309 -18.88 10.33 -34.98
N ALA A 310 -18.03 10.17 -36.00
CA ALA A 310 -18.48 9.96 -37.36
C ALA A 310 -18.94 8.51 -37.59
N ASP A 311 -18.28 7.56 -36.95
CA ASP A 311 -18.57 6.12 -37.00
C ASP A 311 -18.25 5.46 -35.64
N PRO A 312 -19.28 5.12 -34.83
CA PRO A 312 -19.09 4.47 -33.54
C PRO A 312 -18.38 3.11 -33.60
N GLU A 313 -18.35 2.47 -34.77
CA GLU A 313 -17.70 1.18 -34.99
C GLU A 313 -16.30 1.32 -35.62
N ALA A 314 -15.75 2.54 -35.70
CA ALA A 314 -14.47 2.82 -36.35
C ALA A 314 -13.26 2.16 -35.68
N LEU A 315 -13.37 1.75 -34.41
CA LEU A 315 -12.27 1.20 -33.62
C LEU A 315 -12.54 -0.24 -33.17
N GLN A 316 -11.45 -0.97 -32.93
CA GLN A 316 -11.52 -2.25 -32.23
C GLN A 316 -12.02 -2.02 -30.81
N ARG A 317 -12.77 -3.00 -30.30
CA ARG A 317 -13.29 -2.99 -28.94
C ARG A 317 -12.51 -3.99 -28.08
N ASP A 318 -12.22 -3.61 -26.85
CA ASP A 318 -11.55 -4.45 -25.88
C ASP A 318 -12.46 -5.58 -25.36
N GLU A 319 -11.97 -6.35 -24.39
CA GLU A 319 -12.72 -7.46 -23.81
C GLU A 319 -13.99 -7.05 -23.04
N PHE A 320 -14.11 -5.77 -22.70
CA PHE A 320 -15.26 -5.14 -22.05
C PHE A 320 -16.17 -4.41 -23.05
N GLY A 321 -15.85 -4.47 -24.34
CA GLY A 321 -16.62 -3.81 -25.41
C GLY A 321 -16.30 -2.32 -25.56
N CYS A 322 -15.28 -1.80 -24.87
CA CYS A 322 -14.89 -0.40 -24.97
C CYS A 322 -14.01 -0.17 -26.21
N PRO A 323 -14.32 0.81 -27.07
CA PRO A 323 -13.45 1.19 -28.17
C PRO A 323 -12.04 1.55 -27.68
N GLU A 324 -11.01 0.97 -28.28
CA GLU A 324 -9.62 1.24 -27.91
C GLU A 324 -8.72 1.51 -29.13
N LYS A 325 -7.63 2.24 -28.88
CA LYS A 325 -6.62 2.52 -29.90
C LYS A 325 -5.25 2.72 -29.27
N VAL A 326 -4.21 2.21 -29.92
CA VAL A 326 -2.84 2.30 -29.43
C VAL A 326 -2.15 3.55 -29.97
N TYR A 327 -1.64 4.40 -29.07
CA TYR A 327 -0.70 5.47 -29.38
C TYR A 327 0.72 4.95 -29.19
N ILE A 328 1.45 4.81 -30.30
CA ILE A 328 2.81 4.28 -30.30
C ILE A 328 3.78 5.27 -30.96
N ASN A 329 4.93 5.47 -30.31
CA ASN A 329 6.09 6.15 -30.88
C ASN A 329 7.38 5.60 -30.24
N PRO A 330 8.59 6.09 -30.59
CA PRO A 330 9.81 5.57 -29.98
C PRO A 330 9.90 5.70 -28.46
N ALA A 331 9.21 6.68 -27.85
CA ALA A 331 9.26 6.96 -26.41
C ALA A 331 8.23 6.17 -25.59
N VAL A 332 7.04 5.92 -26.14
CA VAL A 332 5.93 5.29 -25.39
C VAL A 332 5.07 4.38 -26.26
N GLU A 333 4.39 3.46 -25.58
CA GLU A 333 3.27 2.68 -26.09
C GLU A 333 2.13 2.73 -25.07
N ILE A 334 1.04 3.38 -25.45
CA ILE A 334 -0.10 3.66 -24.56
C ILE A 334 -1.38 3.24 -25.28
N VAL A 335 -2.17 2.38 -24.64
CA VAL A 335 -3.52 2.05 -25.10
C VAL A 335 -4.48 3.06 -24.51
N PHE A 336 -5.29 3.69 -25.36
CA PHE A 336 -6.37 4.59 -24.94
C PHE A 336 -7.71 3.89 -25.13
N ARG A 337 -8.55 3.90 -24.10
CA ARG A 337 -9.93 3.44 -24.11
C ARG A 337 -10.88 4.64 -24.13
N PHE A 338 -11.92 4.57 -24.94
CA PHE A 338 -12.87 5.66 -25.17
C PHE A 338 -14.25 5.26 -24.66
N ILE A 339 -14.62 5.73 -23.47
CA ILE A 339 -15.86 5.36 -22.79
C ILE A 339 -16.95 6.35 -23.21
N GLU A 340 -17.97 5.84 -23.89
CA GLU A 340 -19.09 6.66 -24.34
C GLU A 340 -19.86 7.23 -23.15
N LEU A 341 -20.15 8.52 -23.20
CA LEU A 341 -21.02 9.17 -22.23
C LEU A 341 -22.49 8.88 -22.59
N PRO A 342 -23.38 8.66 -21.60
CA PRO A 342 -24.81 8.57 -21.87
C PRO A 342 -25.29 9.81 -22.63
N GLU A 343 -26.21 9.66 -23.58
CA GLU A 343 -26.79 10.79 -24.34
C GLU A 343 -27.39 11.87 -23.42
N SER A 344 -27.85 11.47 -22.23
CA SER A 344 -28.41 12.37 -21.22
C SER A 344 -27.37 13.15 -20.42
N TYR A 345 -26.08 12.88 -20.60
CA TYR A 345 -25.01 13.51 -19.84
C TYR A 345 -24.77 14.94 -20.32
N VAL A 346 -24.77 15.89 -19.39
CA VAL A 346 -24.50 17.30 -19.68
C VAL A 346 -23.11 17.64 -19.15
N VAL A 347 -22.19 17.95 -20.06
CA VAL A 347 -20.80 18.31 -19.72
C VAL A 347 -20.77 19.59 -18.89
N GLY A 348 -20.28 19.47 -17.66
CA GLY A 348 -20.00 20.58 -16.76
C GLY A 348 -18.65 21.26 -17.05
N ALA A 349 -18.50 22.50 -16.60
CA ALA A 349 -17.26 23.26 -16.76
C ALA A 349 -16.04 22.63 -16.04
N ASP A 350 -16.29 21.80 -15.02
CA ASP A 350 -15.28 21.14 -14.21
C ASP A 350 -15.07 19.66 -14.57
N ASP A 351 -15.76 19.17 -15.61
CA ASP A 351 -15.68 17.78 -16.00
C ASP A 351 -14.33 17.43 -16.63
N ARG A 352 -13.83 16.24 -16.32
CA ARG A 352 -12.53 15.75 -16.79
C ARG A 352 -12.71 14.83 -17.99
N ALA A 353 -11.99 15.12 -19.07
CA ALA A 353 -11.94 14.24 -20.25
C ALA A 353 -11.32 12.88 -19.92
N VAL A 354 -10.27 12.86 -19.10
CA VAL A 354 -9.52 11.65 -18.73
C VAL A 354 -9.89 11.20 -17.32
N LEU A 355 -10.59 10.05 -17.22
CA LEU A 355 -11.11 9.50 -15.97
C LEU A 355 -10.13 8.56 -15.28
N GLY A 356 -9.48 7.69 -16.04
CA GLY A 356 -8.53 6.68 -15.58
C GLY A 356 -7.11 6.93 -16.11
N GLY A 357 -6.12 6.31 -15.48
CA GLY A 357 -4.73 6.33 -15.94
C GLY A 357 -4.08 4.97 -15.74
N GLY A 358 -2.87 4.82 -16.28
CA GLY A 358 -2.20 3.52 -16.32
C GLY A 358 -2.05 2.90 -14.94
N SER A 359 -2.41 1.62 -14.84
CA SER A 359 -2.20 0.82 -13.64
C SER A 359 -0.70 0.72 -13.32
N ILE A 360 -0.39 0.65 -12.02
CA ILE A 360 0.92 0.23 -11.54
C ILE A 360 0.95 -1.29 -11.42
N GLY A 361 2.13 -1.92 -11.56
CA GLY A 361 2.19 -3.37 -11.55
C GLY A 361 3.56 -3.98 -11.29
N GLY A 362 3.54 -5.28 -11.03
CA GLY A 362 4.72 -6.10 -10.77
C GLY A 362 4.47 -7.10 -9.65
N CYS A 363 5.54 -7.72 -9.15
CA CYS A 363 5.44 -8.64 -8.02
C CYS A 363 5.19 -7.85 -6.71
N VAL A 364 4.05 -8.11 -6.08
CA VAL A 364 3.74 -7.60 -4.74
C VAL A 364 4.69 -8.25 -3.73
N ASP A 365 5.41 -7.42 -2.98
CA ASP A 365 6.40 -7.81 -1.98
C ASP A 365 6.15 -7.13 -0.62
N SER A 366 4.92 -6.68 -0.37
CA SER A 366 4.53 -5.93 0.83
C SER A 366 4.91 -6.64 2.13
N ALA A 367 4.73 -7.96 2.21
CA ALA A 367 5.14 -8.75 3.37
C ALA A 367 6.67 -8.73 3.62
N GLU A 368 7.49 -8.68 2.57
CA GLU A 368 8.95 -8.61 2.70
C GLU A 368 9.40 -7.22 3.14
N ARG A 369 8.88 -6.17 2.50
CA ARG A 369 9.19 -4.78 2.87
C ARG A 369 8.73 -4.43 4.27
N LEU A 370 7.57 -4.91 4.68
CA LEU A 370 7.09 -4.76 6.05
C LEU A 370 8.04 -5.43 7.05
N ARG A 371 8.49 -6.65 6.76
CA ARG A 371 9.45 -7.36 7.62
C ARG A 371 10.75 -6.59 7.76
N GLN A 372 11.33 -6.11 6.67
CA GLN A 372 12.54 -5.28 6.71
C GLN A 372 12.33 -4.01 7.55
N ARG A 373 11.18 -3.35 7.38
CA ARG A 373 10.82 -2.16 8.15
C ARG A 373 10.73 -2.45 9.65
N LEU A 374 10.16 -3.59 10.03
CA LEU A 374 10.07 -4.04 11.42
C LEU A 374 11.45 -4.41 11.98
N ASP A 375 12.28 -5.11 11.22
CA ASP A 375 13.66 -5.46 11.60
C ASP A 375 14.48 -4.21 11.93
N ASP A 376 14.35 -3.16 11.13
CA ASP A 376 15.00 -1.87 11.37
C ASP A 376 14.55 -1.20 12.67
N LYS A 377 13.32 -1.44 13.13
CA LYS A 377 12.75 -0.81 14.34
C LYS A 377 12.98 -1.64 15.60
N ALA A 378 13.19 -2.95 15.47
CA ALA A 378 13.19 -3.89 16.60
C ALA A 378 14.38 -3.75 17.58
N VAL A 379 15.49 -3.11 17.18
CA VAL A 379 16.77 -3.16 17.93
C VAL A 379 17.29 -1.80 18.42
N LYS A 380 16.45 -0.76 18.41
CA LYS A 380 16.92 0.63 18.54
C LYS A 380 16.95 1.20 19.95
N TYR A 381 16.15 0.67 20.87
CA TYR A 381 15.79 1.44 22.07
C TYR A 381 16.25 0.81 23.38
N ASP A 382 16.54 1.65 24.37
CA ASP A 382 16.57 1.24 25.78
C ASP A 382 15.14 1.13 26.31
N LEU A 383 14.75 -0.10 26.61
CA LEU A 383 13.41 -0.48 27.04
C LEU A 383 13.33 -0.82 28.53
N ARG A 384 14.44 -0.81 29.28
CA ARG A 384 14.47 -1.13 30.73
C ARG A 384 13.70 -2.41 31.08
N ASP A 385 13.87 -3.45 30.25
CA ASP A 385 13.17 -4.74 30.33
C ASP A 385 11.63 -4.67 30.29
N MET A 386 11.06 -3.55 29.85
CA MET A 386 9.62 -3.38 29.68
C MET A 386 9.13 -3.83 28.29
N PRO A 387 7.83 -4.16 28.17
CA PRO A 387 7.20 -4.50 26.90
C PRO A 387 7.39 -3.42 25.83
N PHE A 388 7.51 -3.87 24.58
CA PHE A 388 7.66 -2.99 23.44
C PHE A 388 6.77 -3.42 22.29
N ALA A 389 6.01 -2.48 21.75
CA ALA A 389 5.17 -2.71 20.59
C ALA A 389 5.56 -1.80 19.43
N ILE A 390 5.32 -2.29 18.21
CA ILE A 390 5.45 -1.49 16.99
C ILE A 390 4.05 -1.37 16.37
N VAL A 391 3.57 -0.16 16.16
CA VAL A 391 2.35 0.11 15.39
C VAL A 391 2.75 0.50 13.98
N VAL A 392 2.21 -0.18 12.98
CA VAL A 392 2.47 0.09 11.57
C VAL A 392 1.23 0.64 10.90
N GLY A 393 1.27 1.90 10.48
CA GLY A 393 0.31 2.47 9.54
C GLY A 393 0.52 1.87 8.15
N VAL A 394 -0.48 1.17 7.63
CA VAL A 394 -0.41 0.50 6.32
C VAL A 394 -0.99 1.44 5.26
N ARG A 395 -0.09 2.15 4.57
CA ARG A 395 -0.40 3.07 3.45
C ARG A 395 -0.17 2.42 2.08
N ASP A 396 0.44 1.25 2.07
CA ASP A 396 0.55 0.42 0.88
C ASP A 396 -0.80 -0.21 0.56
N GLY A 397 -1.42 0.24 -0.53
CA GLY A 397 -2.72 -0.25 -0.99
C GLY A 397 -2.74 -1.75 -1.31
N MET A 398 -1.57 -2.35 -1.57
CA MET A 398 -1.42 -3.76 -1.93
C MET A 398 -1.12 -4.65 -0.72
N CYS A 399 -0.97 -4.07 0.47
CA CYS A 399 -0.68 -4.80 1.70
C CYS A 399 -1.97 -5.05 2.49
N ASP A 400 -2.39 -6.29 2.57
CA ASP A 400 -3.53 -6.69 3.39
C ASP A 400 -3.11 -7.31 4.74
N VAL A 401 -4.09 -7.72 5.55
CA VAL A 401 -3.84 -8.38 6.84
C VAL A 401 -3.12 -9.73 6.67
N GLY A 402 -3.32 -10.42 5.54
CA GLY A 402 -2.61 -11.64 5.15
C GLY A 402 -1.13 -11.39 4.89
N ASP A 403 -0.78 -10.29 4.21
CA ASP A 403 0.61 -9.87 4.01
C ASP A 403 1.28 -9.52 5.35
N VAL A 404 0.58 -8.81 6.23
CA VAL A 404 1.05 -8.57 7.61
C VAL A 404 1.29 -9.89 8.33
N HIS A 405 0.32 -10.82 8.25
CA HIS A 405 0.44 -12.13 8.87
C HIS A 405 1.64 -12.92 8.33
N GLN A 406 1.88 -12.89 7.01
CA GLN A 406 3.04 -13.52 6.37
C GLN A 406 4.35 -12.84 6.75
N ALA A 407 4.40 -11.50 6.83
CA ALA A 407 5.57 -10.75 7.27
C ALA A 407 6.00 -11.19 8.67
N LEU A 408 5.02 -11.38 9.56
CA LEU A 408 5.23 -11.72 10.96
C LEU A 408 5.55 -13.20 11.17
N THR A 409 4.82 -14.10 10.54
CA THR A 409 4.90 -15.55 10.83
C THR A 409 5.71 -16.35 9.82
N GLY A 410 6.04 -15.74 8.68
CA GLY A 410 6.86 -16.33 7.62
C GLY A 410 6.05 -16.84 6.44
N THR A 411 6.78 -17.12 5.37
CA THR A 411 6.28 -17.58 4.08
C THR A 411 5.59 -18.93 4.22
N SER A 412 4.36 -19.02 3.72
CA SER A 412 3.63 -20.28 3.60
C SER A 412 4.34 -21.22 2.62
N ALA A 413 4.44 -22.49 2.98
CA ALA A 413 5.01 -23.53 2.14
C ALA A 413 4.24 -24.85 2.33
N VAL A 414 4.42 -25.78 1.40
CA VAL A 414 3.88 -27.13 1.50
C VAL A 414 5.04 -28.10 1.48
N VAL A 415 5.05 -29.06 2.41
CA VAL A 415 6.00 -30.17 2.39
C VAL A 415 5.54 -31.13 1.30
N ILE A 416 6.27 -31.19 0.18
CA ILE A 416 5.86 -31.96 -1.01
C ILE A 416 5.53 -33.41 -0.67
N ALA A 417 6.37 -34.06 0.14
CA ALA A 417 6.20 -35.47 0.50
C ALA A 417 4.91 -35.78 1.29
N THR A 418 4.37 -34.80 2.03
CA THR A 418 3.21 -35.02 2.93
C THR A 418 2.00 -34.18 2.57
N GLY A 419 2.12 -33.22 1.64
CA GLY A 419 1.10 -32.21 1.37
C GLY A 419 0.84 -31.26 2.55
N GLN A 420 1.60 -31.34 3.64
CA GLN A 420 1.36 -30.57 4.84
C GLN A 420 1.75 -29.10 4.64
N GLY A 421 0.82 -28.19 4.91
CA GLY A 421 1.10 -26.76 5.00
C GLY A 421 1.99 -26.43 6.20
N VAL A 422 3.08 -25.70 5.96
CA VAL A 422 4.05 -25.25 6.96
C VAL A 422 4.41 -23.77 6.74
N ARG A 423 5.06 -23.14 7.70
CA ARG A 423 5.70 -21.84 7.52
C ARG A 423 7.22 -21.98 7.58
N LYS A 424 7.94 -21.27 6.72
CA LYS A 424 9.41 -21.38 6.59
C LYS A 424 10.20 -20.83 7.78
N GLY A 425 9.54 -20.20 8.77
CA GLY A 425 10.20 -19.60 9.94
C GLY A 425 11.04 -18.35 9.61
N ASP A 426 10.90 -17.82 8.40
CA ASP A 426 11.57 -16.64 7.87
C ASP A 426 10.89 -15.32 8.25
N GLY A 427 9.72 -15.37 8.90
CA GLY A 427 9.00 -14.19 9.39
C GLY A 427 9.72 -13.43 10.50
N PHE A 428 9.14 -12.28 10.87
CA PHE A 428 9.62 -11.42 11.96
C PHE A 428 9.57 -12.12 13.31
N PHE A 429 8.48 -12.79 13.69
CA PHE A 429 8.41 -13.67 14.86
C PHE A 429 9.05 -15.04 14.61
N GLY A 430 9.66 -15.24 13.44
CA GLY A 430 10.09 -16.55 12.95
C GLY A 430 11.00 -17.30 13.92
N HIS A 431 11.04 -18.62 13.75
CA HIS A 431 11.91 -19.52 14.49
C HIS A 431 12.70 -20.39 13.49
N GLY A 432 13.83 -20.93 13.91
CA GLY A 432 14.63 -21.78 13.02
C GLY A 432 15.65 -22.61 13.80
N ALA A 433 16.39 -23.47 13.10
CA ALA A 433 17.38 -24.35 13.72
C ALA A 433 18.38 -23.59 14.60
N HIS A 434 18.77 -22.38 14.18
CA HIS A 434 19.70 -21.49 14.90
C HIS A 434 19.02 -20.47 15.81
N ARG A 435 17.68 -20.38 15.80
CA ARG A 435 16.88 -19.45 16.63
C ARG A 435 15.64 -20.17 17.18
N ARG A 436 15.88 -21.21 18.00
CA ARG A 436 14.81 -22.05 18.57
C ARG A 436 13.91 -21.29 19.55
N ALA A 437 14.44 -20.25 20.18
CA ALA A 437 13.68 -19.40 21.09
C ALA A 437 12.87 -18.30 20.37
N GLY A 438 12.83 -18.29 19.03
CA GLY A 438 12.15 -17.25 18.24
C GLY A 438 12.95 -15.96 18.08
N LYS A 439 12.58 -15.17 17.08
CA LYS A 439 13.20 -13.88 16.74
C LYS A 439 12.54 -12.71 17.50
N HIS A 440 13.28 -11.60 17.62
CA HIS A 440 12.84 -10.31 18.19
C HIS A 440 12.04 -10.42 19.50
N GLN A 441 12.52 -11.24 20.45
CA GLN A 441 11.84 -11.48 21.74
C GLN A 441 11.60 -10.22 22.58
N ARG A 442 12.31 -9.13 22.30
CA ARG A 442 12.09 -7.82 22.93
C ARG A 442 10.83 -7.13 22.42
N VAL A 443 10.35 -7.47 21.22
CA VAL A 443 9.11 -6.96 20.65
C VAL A 443 7.98 -7.87 21.12
N SER A 444 7.11 -7.31 21.95
CA SER A 444 5.98 -7.99 22.57
C SER A 444 4.82 -8.18 21.60
N ALA A 445 4.55 -7.18 20.77
CA ALA A 445 3.47 -7.22 19.79
C ALA A 445 3.74 -6.28 18.60
N VAL A 446 3.10 -6.58 17.47
CA VAL A 446 2.99 -5.68 16.33
C VAL A 446 1.52 -5.37 16.09
N PHE A 447 1.18 -4.10 15.90
CA PHE A 447 -0.15 -3.67 15.51
C PHE A 447 -0.13 -3.19 14.06
N SER A 448 -1.10 -3.58 13.24
CA SER A 448 -1.29 -3.00 11.91
C SER A 448 -2.53 -2.12 11.91
N LEU A 449 -2.36 -0.88 11.45
CA LEU A 449 -3.41 0.11 11.30
C LEU A 449 -3.73 0.26 9.81
N HIS A 450 -4.86 -0.30 9.39
CA HIS A 450 -5.37 -0.21 8.03
C HIS A 450 -6.51 0.80 7.97
N ASP A 451 -6.77 1.33 6.77
CA ASP A 451 -7.95 2.13 6.45
C ASP A 451 -8.13 3.40 7.32
N TRP A 452 -7.05 3.85 7.97
CA TRP A 452 -7.05 5.07 8.78
C TRP A 452 -6.76 6.30 7.92
N PHE A 453 -7.75 7.16 7.72
CA PHE A 453 -7.54 8.52 7.24
C PHE A 453 -8.60 9.43 7.86
N PRO A 454 -8.25 10.57 8.50
CA PRO A 454 -9.24 11.46 9.09
C PRO A 454 -10.24 11.98 8.05
N GLY A 455 -11.53 11.71 8.27
CA GLY A 455 -12.58 12.03 7.29
C GLY A 455 -12.57 11.11 6.05
N GLY A 456 -11.81 10.03 6.07
CA GLY A 456 -11.83 8.99 5.05
C GLY A 456 -13.15 8.21 5.05
N PRO A 457 -13.47 7.51 3.95
CA PRO A 457 -14.74 6.79 3.82
C PRO A 457 -14.78 5.45 4.57
N TYR A 458 -13.65 5.01 5.11
CA TYR A 458 -13.50 3.71 5.76
C TYR A 458 -13.24 3.87 7.25
N GLU A 459 -13.75 2.92 8.02
CA GLU A 459 -13.43 2.82 9.44
C GLU A 459 -12.01 2.27 9.61
N SER A 460 -11.21 2.89 10.47
CA SER A 460 -9.87 2.41 10.77
C SER A 460 -9.91 1.01 11.38
N GLN A 461 -9.07 0.11 10.87
CA GLN A 461 -8.93 -1.24 11.37
C GLN A 461 -7.58 -1.41 12.05
N LEU A 462 -7.57 -1.53 13.38
CA LEU A 462 -6.38 -1.88 14.15
C LEU A 462 -6.38 -3.38 14.48
N VAL A 463 -5.34 -4.10 14.07
CA VAL A 463 -5.17 -5.54 14.32
C VAL A 463 -3.90 -5.78 15.13
N ARG A 464 -4.00 -6.53 16.22
CA ARG A 464 -2.89 -6.88 17.09
C ARG A 464 -2.34 -8.27 16.78
N PHE A 465 -1.02 -8.38 16.69
CA PHE A 465 -0.30 -9.65 16.55
C PHE A 465 0.67 -9.79 17.72
N ASP A 466 0.35 -10.67 18.66
CA ASP A 466 1.21 -11.00 19.80
C ASP A 466 2.41 -11.83 19.32
N ASN A 467 3.62 -11.42 19.70
CA ASN A 467 4.81 -12.23 19.43
C ASN A 467 4.79 -13.46 20.37
N PRO A 468 4.66 -14.70 19.84
CA PRO A 468 4.59 -15.91 20.66
C PRO A 468 5.85 -16.18 21.49
N PHE A 469 6.95 -15.50 21.15
CA PHE A 469 8.27 -15.64 21.73
C PHE A 469 8.70 -14.39 22.51
N ALA A 470 7.79 -13.45 22.77
CA ALA A 470 8.10 -12.27 23.57
C ALA A 470 8.61 -12.65 24.97
N ALA A 471 9.63 -11.93 25.45
CA ALA A 471 10.12 -12.05 26.81
C ALA A 471 9.09 -11.52 27.83
N VAL A 472 8.38 -10.44 27.48
CA VAL A 472 7.33 -9.84 28.29
C VAL A 472 6.13 -9.51 27.40
N PRO A 473 4.89 -9.88 27.76
CA PRO A 473 3.70 -9.55 26.96
C PRO A 473 3.39 -8.05 27.00
N PHE A 474 2.82 -7.52 25.92
CA PHE A 474 2.35 -6.13 25.88
C PHE A 474 0.98 -6.02 26.58
N PRO A 475 0.68 -4.92 27.31
CA PRO A 475 -0.61 -4.77 27.99
C PRO A 475 -1.80 -4.96 27.04
N ASP A 476 -2.79 -5.76 27.46
CA ASP A 476 -3.93 -6.16 26.62
C ASP A 476 -4.87 -4.99 26.29
N ASP A 477 -4.96 -4.02 27.19
CA ASP A 477 -5.81 -2.84 27.07
C ASP A 477 -5.10 -1.63 26.45
N ALA A 478 -3.83 -1.77 26.04
CA ALA A 478 -3.01 -0.66 25.55
C ALA A 478 -3.64 0.09 24.37
N LEU A 479 -4.06 -0.66 23.35
CA LEU A 479 -4.67 -0.15 22.13
C LEU A 479 -5.91 -1.01 21.80
N PRO A 480 -7.12 -0.42 21.74
CA PRO A 480 -8.31 -1.13 21.28
C PRO A 480 -8.11 -1.66 19.86
N CYS A 481 -8.34 -2.96 19.65
CA CYS A 481 -8.17 -3.60 18.35
C CYS A 481 -9.40 -4.43 17.95
N GLY A 482 -9.69 -4.46 16.65
CA GLY A 482 -10.79 -5.23 16.07
C GLY A 482 -10.41 -6.65 15.69
N GLY A 483 -9.13 -7.02 15.81
CA GLY A 483 -8.61 -8.35 15.57
C GLY A 483 -7.36 -8.62 16.42
N ARG A 484 -7.18 -9.88 16.83
CA ARG A 484 -6.07 -10.32 17.67
C ARG A 484 -5.57 -11.70 17.22
N TRP A 485 -4.31 -11.77 16.84
CA TRP A 485 -3.58 -13.02 16.59
C TRP A 485 -2.58 -13.28 17.71
N GLY A 486 -2.49 -14.52 18.19
CA GLY A 486 -1.60 -14.87 19.30
C GLY A 486 -1.59 -16.37 19.60
N VAL A 487 -1.02 -16.74 20.75
CA VAL A 487 -0.94 -18.14 21.19
C VAL A 487 -2.33 -18.65 21.59
N ILE A 488 -2.78 -19.72 20.95
CA ILE A 488 -4.00 -20.46 21.29
C ILE A 488 -3.68 -21.54 22.33
N GLU A 489 -2.56 -22.23 22.15
CA GLU A 489 -2.16 -23.36 22.98
C GLU A 489 -0.65 -23.46 23.07
N ARG A 490 -0.15 -23.78 24.27
CA ARG A 490 1.26 -23.95 24.55
C ARG A 490 1.46 -25.24 25.33
N GLU A 491 2.12 -26.20 24.69
CA GLU A 491 2.60 -27.43 25.30
C GLU A 491 4.12 -27.37 25.50
N ALA A 492 4.69 -28.32 26.24
CA ALA A 492 6.11 -28.33 26.57
C ALA A 492 7.05 -28.30 25.34
N ALA A 493 6.60 -28.82 24.20
CA ALA A 493 7.39 -28.89 22.96
C ALA A 493 6.71 -28.25 21.74
N GLN A 494 5.46 -27.78 21.87
CA GLN A 494 4.67 -27.27 20.75
C GLN A 494 3.97 -25.96 21.11
N LEU A 495 3.95 -25.05 20.15
CA LEU A 495 3.24 -23.79 20.25
C LEU A 495 2.27 -23.70 19.07
N ARG A 496 0.98 -23.52 19.37
CA ARG A 496 -0.04 -23.25 18.37
C ARG A 496 -0.51 -21.82 18.52
N ALA A 497 -0.36 -21.04 17.45
CA ALA A 497 -0.83 -19.66 17.39
C ALA A 497 -1.85 -19.48 16.25
N GLY A 498 -2.78 -18.56 16.44
CA GLY A 498 -3.88 -18.31 15.52
C GLY A 498 -4.69 -17.09 15.92
N TRP A 499 -5.82 -16.88 15.25
CA TRP A 499 -6.73 -15.78 15.56
C TRP A 499 -7.49 -16.07 16.85
N LEU A 500 -7.24 -15.25 17.88
CA LEU A 500 -8.02 -15.19 19.12
C LEU A 500 -9.30 -14.39 18.90
N ILE A 501 -9.19 -13.30 18.12
CA ILE A 501 -10.29 -12.48 17.64
C ILE A 501 -10.04 -12.27 16.16
N ARG A 502 -10.97 -12.69 15.29
CA ARG A 502 -10.81 -12.48 13.85
C ARG A 502 -11.06 -11.00 13.52
N PRO A 503 -10.20 -10.36 12.72
CA PRO A 503 -10.49 -9.04 12.21
C PRO A 503 -11.75 -9.09 11.34
N ALA A 504 -12.55 -8.03 11.36
CA ALA A 504 -13.63 -7.87 10.40
C ALA A 504 -13.06 -8.01 8.97
N ALA A 505 -13.80 -8.68 8.08
CA ALA A 505 -13.40 -8.72 6.68
C ALA A 505 -13.33 -7.27 6.17
N SER A 506 -12.17 -6.89 5.62
CA SER A 506 -12.04 -5.58 4.98
C SER A 506 -13.10 -5.48 3.89
N THR A 507 -13.89 -4.42 3.92
CA THR A 507 -14.94 -4.17 2.92
C THR A 507 -14.39 -3.56 1.64
N ARG A 508 -13.06 -3.53 1.45
CA ARG A 508 -12.41 -3.18 0.18
C ARG A 508 -12.94 -4.11 -0.92
N ARG A 509 -13.96 -3.65 -1.64
CA ARG A 509 -14.42 -4.19 -2.93
C ARG A 509 -13.79 -3.42 -4.04
#